data_AF-A0A2M7C9D6-F1
#
_entry.id   AF-A0A2M7C9D6-F1
#
_cell.length_a   1.000
_cell.length_b   1.000
_cell.length_c   1.000
_cell.angle_alpha   90.00
_cell.angle_beta   90.00
_cell.angle_gamma   90.00
#
_symmetry.space_group_name_H-M   'P 1'
#
loop_
_entity.id
_entity.type
_entity.pdbx_description
1 polymer ?
#
loop_
_entity_poly.entity_id
_entity_poly.type
_entity_poly.pdbx_seq_one_letter_code
_entity_poly.pdbx_strand_id
1 'polypeptide(L)'
;TVGIGVPIPILNEEILRYTAVRDEEILAQVVDYSDSYPQCIPGNIGEVNYKQLKSGRITVQGKEIPTSGLSSYLKAREIAKTLKEWIEAGKFFLTQPVELLPSADSGIVFKALKERPIKKTA
;
A
#
# COMPACT_ATOMS: atom_id res chain seq x y z
N THR A 1 -14.67 9.89 -7.58
CA THR A 1 -14.08 9.42 -6.30
C THR A 1 -13.54 10.62 -5.55
N VAL A 2 -13.77 10.71 -4.24
CA VAL A 2 -13.18 11.74 -3.39
C VAL A 2 -11.86 11.20 -2.84
N GLY A 3 -10.76 11.92 -3.04
CA GLY A 3 -9.47 11.56 -2.45
C GLY A 3 -9.45 11.95 -0.97
N ILE A 4 -8.95 11.08 -0.10
CA ILE A 4 -8.77 11.35 1.32
C ILE A 4 -7.28 11.47 1.59
N GLY A 5 -6.86 12.57 2.21
CA GLY A 5 -5.51 12.75 2.75
C GLY A 5 -5.52 12.54 4.25
N VAL A 6 -4.66 11.65 4.74
CA VAL A 6 -4.49 11.40 6.18
C VAL A 6 -3.06 11.81 6.56
N PRO A 7 -2.87 12.80 7.45
CA PRO A 7 -1.53 13.16 7.92
C PRO A 7 -0.98 12.06 8.83
N ILE A 8 0.18 11.51 8.48
CA ILE A 8 0.95 10.58 9.31
C ILE A 8 2.19 11.34 9.82
N PRO A 9 2.18 11.86 11.05
CA PRO A 9 3.26 12.70 11.55
C PRO A 9 4.50 11.88 11.91
N ILE A 10 5.69 12.46 11.68
CA ILE A 10 6.95 11.94 12.22
C ILE A 10 7.11 12.47 13.64
N LEU A 11 6.93 11.60 14.63
CA LEU A 11 6.86 12.00 16.05
C LEU A 11 8.21 11.91 16.78
N ASN A 12 9.15 11.12 16.25
CA ASN A 12 10.48 10.91 16.84
C ASN A 12 11.48 10.41 15.78
N GLU A 13 12.75 10.30 16.18
CA GLU A 13 13.86 9.87 15.31
C GLU A 13 13.74 8.41 14.85
N GLU A 14 13.14 7.55 15.67
CA GLU A 14 12.92 6.15 15.33
C GLU A 14 11.96 6.01 14.14
N ILE A 15 10.82 6.70 14.18
CA ILE A 15 9.85 6.74 13.06
C ILE A 15 10.50 7.36 11.82
N LEU A 16 11.31 8.41 11.98
CA LEU A 16 12.06 9.00 10.86
C LEU A 16 12.96 7.96 10.19
N ARG A 17 13.68 7.16 10.97
CA ARG A 17 14.56 6.11 10.44
C ARG A 17 13.78 5.04 9.67
N TYR A 18 12.63 4.60 10.18
CA TYR A 18 11.80 3.61 9.48
C TYR A 18 11.15 4.16 8.20
N THR A 19 10.85 5.45 8.16
CA THR A 19 10.21 6.09 6.99
C THR A 19 11.20 6.59 5.94
N ALA A 20 12.50 6.61 6.25
CA ALA A 20 13.58 7.01 5.34
C ALA A 20 14.00 5.92 4.33
N VAL A 21 13.23 4.84 4.20
CA VAL A 21 13.47 3.76 3.25
C VAL A 21 13.41 4.26 1.80
N ARG A 22 14.36 3.85 0.96
CA ARG A 22 14.40 4.27 -0.44
C ARG A 22 13.53 3.39 -1.32
N ASP A 23 13.09 3.94 -2.45
CA ASP A 23 12.26 3.21 -3.43
C ASP A 23 12.92 1.92 -3.95
N GLU A 24 14.27 1.84 -3.98
CA GLU A 24 14.98 0.60 -4.35
C GLU A 24 14.88 -0.51 -3.31
N GLU A 25 14.62 -0.13 -2.05
CA GLU A 25 14.61 -1.03 -0.89
C GLU A 25 13.19 -1.52 -0.58
N ILE A 26 12.16 -0.91 -1.18
CA ILE A 26 10.77 -1.36 -1.04
C ILE A 26 10.48 -2.39 -2.12
N LEU A 27 10.50 -3.66 -1.73
CA LEU A 27 10.21 -4.81 -2.60
C LEU A 27 8.70 -5.07 -2.69
N ALA A 28 8.25 -5.48 -3.85
CA ALA A 28 6.86 -5.78 -4.17
C ALA A 28 6.77 -7.02 -5.06
N GLN A 29 5.78 -7.86 -4.77
CA GLN A 29 5.50 -9.06 -5.56
C GLN A 29 4.56 -8.74 -6.72
N VAL A 30 4.84 -9.30 -7.89
CA VAL A 30 3.93 -9.27 -9.04
C VAL A 30 3.00 -10.47 -8.92
N VAL A 31 1.69 -10.23 -8.79
CA VAL A 31 0.68 -11.26 -8.54
C VAL A 31 -0.21 -11.44 -9.77
N ASP A 32 -0.50 -12.71 -10.10
CA ASP A 32 -1.47 -13.04 -11.14
C ASP A 32 -2.90 -13.00 -10.61
N TYR A 33 -3.69 -12.04 -11.10
CA TYR A 33 -5.11 -11.88 -10.76
C TYR A 33 -6.04 -12.78 -11.58
N SER A 34 -5.54 -13.48 -12.60
CA SER A 34 -6.35 -14.38 -13.44
C SER A 34 -6.53 -15.75 -12.81
N ASP A 35 -5.46 -16.38 -12.31
CA ASP A 35 -5.50 -17.74 -11.78
C ASP A 35 -5.06 -17.79 -10.31
N SER A 36 -3.84 -17.31 -10.02
CA SER A 36 -3.24 -17.51 -8.68
C SER A 36 -4.01 -16.84 -7.55
N TYR A 37 -4.34 -15.56 -7.70
CA TYR A 37 -5.06 -14.78 -6.68
C TYR A 37 -6.46 -15.35 -6.36
N PRO A 38 -7.37 -15.58 -7.33
CA PRO A 38 -8.71 -16.08 -7.02
C PRO A 38 -8.73 -17.50 -6.45
N GLN A 39 -7.72 -18.33 -6.77
CA GLN A 39 -7.61 -19.70 -6.26
C GLN A 39 -6.80 -19.82 -4.97
N CYS A 40 -6.34 -18.70 -4.38
CA CYS A 40 -5.47 -18.68 -3.21
C CYS A 40 -4.19 -19.52 -3.39
N ILE A 41 -3.65 -19.59 -4.61
CA ILE A 41 -2.40 -20.30 -4.90
C ILE A 41 -1.23 -19.42 -4.45
N PRO A 42 -0.36 -19.89 -3.54
CA PRO A 42 0.77 -19.10 -3.07
C PRO A 42 1.81 -18.93 -4.18
N GLY A 43 2.36 -17.72 -4.30
CA GLY A 43 3.44 -17.44 -5.23
C GLY A 43 3.37 -16.03 -5.80
N ASN A 44 4.34 -15.72 -6.66
CA ASN A 44 4.38 -14.52 -7.48
C ASN A 44 5.00 -14.86 -8.84
N ILE A 45 4.75 -14.01 -9.83
CA ILE A 45 5.32 -14.16 -11.18
C ILE A 45 6.61 -13.33 -11.37
N GLY A 46 7.12 -12.77 -10.28
CA GLY A 46 8.30 -11.92 -10.23
C GLY A 46 8.30 -10.99 -9.02
N GLU A 47 9.45 -10.41 -8.74
CA GLU A 47 9.66 -9.42 -7.69
C GLU A 47 10.28 -8.16 -8.29
N VAL A 48 9.79 -6.99 -7.87
CA VAL A 48 10.23 -5.68 -8.34
C VAL A 48 10.33 -4.73 -7.17
N ASN A 49 11.09 -3.65 -7.31
CA ASN A 49 11.11 -2.57 -6.33
C ASN A 49 10.27 -1.36 -6.78
N TYR A 50 9.94 -0.48 -5.83
CA TYR A 50 9.16 0.72 -6.12
C TYR A 50 9.85 1.68 -7.10
N LYS A 51 11.17 1.69 -7.18
CA LYS A 51 11.88 2.48 -8.20
C LYS A 51 11.56 1.99 -9.60
N GLN A 52 11.61 0.68 -9.83
CA GLN A 52 11.23 0.07 -11.10
C GLN A 52 9.77 0.39 -11.43
N LEU A 53 8.86 0.23 -10.46
CA LEU A 53 7.44 0.56 -10.65
C LEU A 53 7.23 2.04 -11.04
N LYS A 54 7.95 2.96 -10.41
CA LYS A 54 7.90 4.41 -10.69
C LYS A 54 8.55 4.80 -12.02
N SER A 55 9.41 3.95 -12.59
CA SER A 55 9.99 4.20 -13.93
C SER A 55 8.95 4.12 -15.06
N GLY A 56 7.78 3.51 -14.79
CA GLY A 56 6.68 3.36 -15.74
C GLY A 56 6.75 2.08 -16.59
N ARG A 57 7.80 1.26 -16.44
CA ARG A 57 7.95 -0.02 -17.14
C ARG A 57 8.69 -1.03 -16.25
N ILE A 58 8.32 -2.30 -16.34
CA ILE A 58 9.03 -3.42 -15.71
C ILE A 58 9.13 -4.61 -16.67
N THR A 59 10.04 -5.53 -16.40
CA THR A 59 10.14 -6.80 -17.14
C THR A 59 9.63 -7.95 -16.30
N VAL A 60 8.63 -8.67 -16.80
CA VAL A 60 8.05 -9.85 -16.15
C VAL A 60 8.10 -11.00 -17.15
N GLN A 61 8.73 -12.12 -16.76
CA GLN A 61 8.90 -13.31 -17.63
C GLN A 61 9.48 -12.98 -19.02
N GLY A 62 10.47 -12.07 -19.08
CA GLY A 62 11.11 -11.64 -20.33
C GLY A 62 10.28 -10.69 -21.20
N LYS A 63 9.09 -10.27 -20.76
CA LYS A 63 8.24 -9.29 -21.44
C LYS A 63 8.26 -7.96 -20.71
N GLU A 64 8.45 -6.89 -21.45
CA GLU A 64 8.37 -5.53 -20.92
C GLU A 64 6.91 -5.07 -20.88
N ILE A 65 6.45 -4.62 -19.71
CA ILE A 65 5.07 -4.19 -19.47
C ILE A 65 5.04 -2.79 -18.85
N PRO A 66 4.06 -1.94 -19.20
CA PRO A 66 3.91 -0.62 -18.59
C PRO A 66 3.39 -0.74 -17.16
N THR A 67 3.80 0.18 -16.29
CA THR A 67 3.33 0.30 -14.92
C THR A 67 2.73 1.68 -14.66
N SER A 68 1.69 1.71 -13.83
CA SER A 68 1.06 2.95 -13.37
C SER A 68 0.54 2.78 -11.95
N GLY A 69 0.63 3.84 -11.14
CA GLY A 69 0.00 3.84 -9.81
C GLY A 69 -1.51 3.89 -9.89
N LEU A 70 -2.19 3.31 -8.89
CA LEU A 70 -3.65 3.42 -8.73
C LEU A 70 -4.10 4.84 -8.35
N SER A 71 -3.17 5.64 -7.81
CA SER A 71 -3.40 7.02 -7.39
C SER A 71 -2.37 7.96 -8.03
N SER A 72 -2.74 9.24 -8.13
CA SER A 72 -1.85 10.27 -8.68
C SER A 72 -0.82 10.69 -7.64
N TYR A 73 0.45 10.40 -7.93
CA TYR A 73 1.56 10.81 -7.07
C TYR A 73 1.70 12.33 -6.97
N LEU A 74 1.46 13.05 -8.07
CA LEU A 74 1.46 14.52 -8.09
C LEU A 74 0.44 15.08 -7.08
N LYS A 75 -0.82 14.63 -7.19
CA LYS A 75 -1.89 15.05 -6.27
C LYS A 75 -1.59 14.65 -4.83
N ALA A 76 -1.00 13.47 -4.60
CA ALA A 76 -0.61 13.04 -3.26
C ALA A 76 0.39 14.03 -2.62
N ARG A 77 1.38 14.53 -3.38
CA ARG A 77 2.32 15.55 -2.87
C ARG A 77 1.65 16.90 -2.61
N GLU A 78 0.73 17.32 -3.47
CA GLU A 78 -0.03 18.56 -3.30
C GLU A 78 -0.85 18.52 -2.00
N ILE A 79 -1.54 17.40 -1.76
CA ILE A 79 -2.31 17.15 -0.55
C ILE A 79 -1.39 17.16 0.68
N ALA A 80 -0.26 16.45 0.61
CA ALA A 80 0.71 16.42 1.72
C ALA A 80 1.25 17.82 2.07
N LYS A 81 1.56 18.63 1.06
CA LYS A 81 2.02 20.02 1.26
C LYS A 81 0.93 20.88 1.89
N THR A 82 -0.30 20.79 1.38
CA THR A 82 -1.45 21.54 1.90
C THR A 82 -1.71 21.20 3.37
N LEU A 83 -1.71 19.92 3.72
CA LEU A 83 -1.89 19.46 5.10
C LEU A 83 -0.77 19.97 6.01
N LYS A 84 0.48 19.94 5.55
CA LYS A 84 1.63 20.49 6.29
C LYS A 84 1.43 21.98 6.58
N GLU A 85 1.09 22.77 5.57
CA GLU A 85 0.86 24.21 5.71
C GLU A 85 -0.27 24.52 6.71
N TRP A 86 -1.35 23.74 6.71
CA TRP A 86 -2.44 23.92 7.68
C TRP A 86 -2.05 23.57 9.11
N ILE A 87 -1.21 22.54 9.30
CA ILE A 87 -0.68 22.16 10.61
C ILE A 87 0.25 23.25 11.13
N GLU A 88 1.20 23.73 10.32
CA GLU A 88 2.12 24.81 10.69
C GLU A 88 1.39 26.12 11.01
N ALA A 89 0.29 26.41 10.32
CA ALA A 89 -0.54 27.59 10.56
C ALA A 89 -1.51 27.46 11.76
N GLY A 90 -1.54 26.33 12.46
CA GLY A 90 -2.50 26.08 13.55
C GLY A 90 -3.96 26.06 13.09
N LYS A 91 -4.21 25.75 11.81
CA LYS A 91 -5.56 25.59 11.23
C LYS A 91 -6.01 24.13 11.25
N PHE A 92 -5.07 23.21 11.44
CA PHE A 92 -5.31 21.79 11.55
C PHE A 92 -4.47 21.24 12.70
N PHE A 93 -5.10 20.52 13.64
CA PHE A 93 -4.43 20.01 14.83
C PHE A 93 -4.38 18.48 14.79
N LEU A 94 -3.25 17.93 15.23
CA LEU A 94 -3.14 16.49 15.46
C LEU A 94 -3.94 16.14 16.72
N THR A 95 -4.82 15.15 16.59
CA THR A 95 -5.52 14.59 17.75
C THR A 95 -4.69 13.48 18.38
N GLN A 96 -5.01 13.12 19.62
CA GLN A 96 -4.54 11.85 20.16
C GLN A 96 -5.04 10.69 19.28
N PRO A 97 -4.28 9.58 19.19
CA PRO A 97 -4.75 8.39 18.50
C PRO A 97 -6.11 7.95 19.08
N VAL A 98 -7.10 7.76 18.20
CA VAL A 98 -8.42 7.25 18.61
C VAL A 98 -8.33 5.78 18.99
N GLU A 99 -7.52 5.02 18.24
CA GLU A 99 -7.22 3.61 18.47
C GLU A 99 -5.83 3.32 17.91
N LEU A 100 -5.07 2.44 18.58
CA LEU A 100 -3.77 1.99 18.08
C LEU A 100 -3.99 0.86 17.07
N LEU A 101 -3.25 0.90 15.96
CA LEU A 101 -3.27 -0.20 15.01
C LEU A 101 -2.72 -1.48 15.69
N PRO A 102 -3.26 -2.66 15.34
CA PRO A 102 -2.74 -3.92 15.84
C PRO A 102 -1.24 -4.06 15.54
N SER A 103 -0.47 -4.45 16.55
CA SER A 103 0.94 -4.83 16.42
C SER A 103 1.09 -6.27 15.91
N ALA A 104 2.31 -6.65 15.54
CA ALA A 104 2.63 -8.04 15.17
C ALA A 104 2.24 -9.05 16.27
N ASP A 105 2.26 -8.63 17.53
CA ASP A 105 1.95 -9.47 18.69
C ASP A 105 0.46 -9.49 19.05
N SER A 106 -0.39 -8.82 18.27
CA SER A 106 -1.84 -8.70 18.55
C SER A 106 -2.63 -9.99 18.25
N GLY A 107 -1.96 -11.07 17.83
CA GLY A 107 -2.61 -12.37 17.59
C GLY A 107 -3.67 -12.37 16.49
N ILE A 108 -3.67 -11.36 15.61
CA ILE A 108 -4.63 -11.28 14.51
C ILE A 108 -4.30 -12.35 13.48
N VAL A 109 -5.27 -13.22 13.21
CA VAL A 109 -5.16 -14.27 12.19
C VAL A 109 -6.13 -13.97 11.06
N PHE A 110 -5.62 -13.86 9.84
CA PHE A 110 -6.46 -13.76 8.65
C PHE A 110 -7.22 -15.07 8.44
N LYS A 111 -8.56 -15.00 8.44
CA LYS A 111 -9.43 -16.13 8.15
C LYS A 111 -9.92 -16.02 6.73
N ALA A 112 -9.44 -16.89 5.85
CA ALA A 112 -9.97 -16.99 4.48
C ALA A 112 -11.47 -17.33 4.52
N LEU A 113 -12.25 -16.67 3.67
CA LEU A 113 -13.65 -17.02 3.47
C LEU A 113 -13.72 -18.42 2.85
N LYS A 114 -14.28 -19.37 3.57
CA LYS A 114 -14.59 -20.70 3.03
C LYS A 114 -16.03 -20.70 2.54
N GLU A 115 -16.21 -20.49 1.23
CA GLU A 115 -17.53 -20.56 0.61
C GLU A 115 -18.12 -21.96 0.74
N ARG A 116 -19.43 -22.03 1.00
CA ARG A 116 -20.16 -23.31 1.01
C ARG A 116 -20.45 -23.71 -0.43
N PRO A 117 -20.29 -24.99 -0.81
CA PRO A 117 -20.62 -25.45 -2.15
C PRO A 117 -22.11 -25.20 -2.43
N ILE A 118 -22.41 -24.61 -3.59
CA ILE A 118 -23.78 -24.40 -4.06
C ILE A 118 -24.35 -25.78 -4.41
N LYS A 119 -25.42 -26.19 -3.73
CA LYS A 119 -26.18 -27.39 -4.12
C LYS A 119 -26.85 -27.09 -5.46
N LYS A 120 -26.41 -27.75 -6.53
CA LYS A 120 -27.16 -27.74 -7.79
C LYS A 120 -28.42 -28.57 -7.59
N THR A 121 -29.59 -27.95 -7.60
CA THR A 121 -30.86 -28.66 -7.71
C THR A 121 -30.95 -29.19 -9.14
N ALA A 122 -31.21 -30.49 -9.29
CA ALA A 122 -31.39 -31.17 -10.57
C ALA A 122 -32.63 -30.67 -11.31
#